data_AF-K1TCI3-F1
#
_entry.id   AF-K1TCI3-F1
#
_cell.length_a   1.000
_cell.length_b   1.000
_cell.length_c   1.000
_cell.angle_alpha   90.00
_cell.angle_beta   90.00
_cell.angle_gamma   90.00
#
_symmetry.space_group_name_H-M   'P 1'
#
loop_
_entity.id
_entity.type
_entity.pdbx_description
1 polymer ?
#
loop_
_entity_poly.entity_id
_entity_poly.type
_entity_poly.pdbx_seq_one_letter_code
_entity_poly.pdbx_strand_id
1 'polypeptide(L)'
;LKKYAHLKGNFGTAWQNQQKEFADIPAPVLFTTNCLMPPRASYADRVFTTAAVSYPELKHIGADKDFTPVIEKALELGGYAEDKAFTGINGGSTVTTGFARGAVLGVADKVVEAVNSGRIRHFF
;
A
#
# COMPACT_ATOMS: atom_id res chain seq x y z
N LEU A 1 -11.16 -8.65 1.17
CA LEU A 1 -9.81 -8.66 0.55
C LEU A 1 -9.06 -9.98 0.78
N LYS A 2 -9.00 -10.53 2.00
CA LYS A 2 -8.29 -11.79 2.31
C LYS A 2 -8.67 -13.01 1.45
N LYS A 3 -9.85 -13.00 0.81
CA LYS A 3 -10.31 -14.05 -0.10
C LYS A 3 -9.54 -14.14 -1.44
N TYR A 4 -8.70 -13.16 -1.78
CA TYR A 4 -7.97 -13.11 -3.05
C TYR A 4 -6.51 -13.54 -2.87
N ALA A 5 -6.13 -14.71 -3.37
CA ALA A 5 -4.78 -15.28 -3.22
C ALA A 5 -3.65 -14.49 -3.93
N HIS A 6 -4.02 -13.64 -4.89
CA HIS A 6 -3.09 -12.76 -5.60
C HIS A 6 -2.87 -11.41 -4.90
N LEU A 7 -3.59 -11.12 -3.80
CA LEU A 7 -3.26 -9.97 -2.94
C LEU A 7 -2.05 -10.34 -2.06
N LYS A 8 -0.85 -9.89 -2.45
CA LYS A 8 0.41 -10.35 -1.84
C LYS A 8 0.82 -9.62 -0.56
N GLY A 9 0.46 -8.34 -0.39
CA GLY A 9 0.80 -7.61 0.83
C GLY A 9 0.90 -6.09 0.62
N ASN A 10 1.71 -5.46 1.46
CA ASN A 10 2.06 -4.04 1.39
C ASN A 10 3.49 -3.88 0.87
N PHE A 11 3.72 -2.93 -0.03
CA PHE A 11 5.04 -2.60 -0.56
C PHE A 11 5.46 -1.20 -0.09
N GLY A 12 6.73 -1.04 0.29
CA GLY A 12 7.30 0.25 0.62
C GLY A 12 6.89 0.80 1.98
N THR A 13 7.05 2.11 2.13
CA THR A 13 6.86 2.86 3.38
C THR A 13 5.92 4.05 3.16
N ALA A 14 6.09 5.15 3.89
CA ALA A 14 5.22 6.32 3.77
C ALA A 14 5.51 7.14 2.50
N TRP A 15 4.52 7.92 2.07
CA TRP A 15 4.43 8.55 0.75
C TRP A 15 5.65 9.39 0.34
N GLN A 16 6.40 9.97 1.28
CA GLN A 16 7.60 10.76 0.99
C GLN A 16 8.72 9.94 0.34
N ASN A 17 8.71 8.61 0.50
CA ASN A 17 9.71 7.72 -0.06
C ASN A 17 9.36 7.20 -1.46
N GLN A 18 8.18 7.55 -1.98
CA GLN A 18 7.64 6.98 -3.23
C GLN A 18 8.58 7.13 -4.43
N GLN A 19 9.30 8.24 -4.56
CA GLN A 19 10.19 8.44 -5.71
C GLN A 19 11.38 7.47 -5.72
N LYS A 20 11.84 7.05 -4.54
CA LYS A 20 12.90 6.04 -4.40
C LYS A 20 12.31 4.65 -4.55
N GLU A 21 11.19 4.39 -3.86
CA GLU A 21 10.57 3.08 -3.81
C GLU A 21 9.96 2.66 -5.16
N PHE A 22 9.47 3.61 -5.96
CA PHE A 22 8.85 3.32 -7.25
C PHE A 22 9.82 3.34 -8.41
N ALA A 23 11.05 3.87 -8.26
CA ALA A 23 11.98 4.04 -9.38
C ALA A 23 12.23 2.73 -10.15
N ASP A 24 12.45 1.63 -9.41
CA ASP A 24 12.97 0.39 -9.98
C ASP A 24 12.00 -0.81 -9.82
N ILE A 25 10.73 -0.57 -9.49
CA ILE A 25 9.76 -1.67 -9.43
C ILE A 25 9.26 -2.01 -10.84
N PRO A 26 9.27 -3.29 -11.25
CA PRO A 26 8.70 -3.74 -12.51
C PRO A 26 7.18 -3.87 -12.41
N ALA A 27 6.50 -2.80 -12.00
CA ALA A 27 5.06 -2.80 -11.76
C ALA A 27 4.43 -1.41 -11.98
N PRO A 28 3.17 -1.34 -12.43
CA PRO A 28 2.44 -0.09 -12.49
C PRO A 28 2.01 0.38 -11.10
N VAL A 29 1.84 1.70 -10.95
CA VAL A 29 1.37 2.32 -9.70
C VAL A 29 0.07 3.07 -9.97
N LEU A 30 -0.99 2.74 -9.23
CA LEU A 30 -2.29 3.42 -9.32
C LEU A 30 -2.51 4.30 -8.09
N PHE A 31 -2.59 5.61 -8.30
CA PHE A 31 -2.97 6.57 -7.26
C PHE A 31 -4.49 6.76 -7.24
N THR A 32 -5.10 6.46 -6.10
CA THR A 32 -6.54 6.64 -5.86
C THR A 32 -6.86 7.92 -5.10
N THR A 33 -5.92 8.38 -4.27
CA THR A 33 -5.95 9.64 -3.52
C THR A 33 -4.54 10.25 -3.44
N ASN A 34 -4.41 11.43 -2.84
CA ASN A 34 -3.11 11.94 -2.41
C ASN A 34 -2.40 10.94 -1.47
N CYS A 35 -1.07 10.94 -1.39
CA CYS A 35 -0.12 11.95 -1.87
C CYS A 35 0.72 11.48 -3.08
N LEU A 36 0.44 12.01 -4.26
CA LEU A 36 1.26 11.84 -5.46
C LEU A 36 2.34 12.93 -5.48
N MET A 37 3.61 12.52 -5.43
CA MET A 37 4.74 13.41 -5.72
C MET A 37 4.95 13.47 -7.24
N PRO A 38 5.52 14.55 -7.78
CA PRO A 38 5.96 14.60 -9.18
C PRO A 38 6.70 13.32 -9.58
N PRO A 39 6.14 12.50 -10.48
CA PRO A 39 6.78 11.26 -10.90
C PRO A 39 8.11 11.55 -11.59
N ARG A 40 9.10 10.69 -11.37
CA ARG A 40 10.36 10.79 -12.11
C ARG A 40 10.17 10.22 -13.51
N ALA A 41 10.90 10.75 -14.48
CA ALA A 41 10.89 10.25 -15.86
C ALA A 41 11.17 8.74 -15.95
N SER A 42 11.93 8.17 -15.01
CA SER A 42 12.26 6.74 -14.98
C SER A 42 11.07 5.81 -14.72
N TYR A 43 9.92 6.32 -14.24
CA TYR A 43 8.75 5.49 -13.96
C TYR A 43 7.41 6.15 -14.29
N ALA A 44 7.41 7.38 -14.83
CA ALA A 44 6.17 8.12 -15.12
C ALA A 44 5.26 7.39 -16.12
N ASP A 45 5.83 6.61 -17.06
CA ASP A 45 5.11 5.84 -18.08
C ASP A 45 4.20 4.74 -17.52
N ARG A 46 4.38 4.38 -16.23
CA ARG A 46 3.63 3.34 -15.53
C ARG A 46 2.91 3.86 -14.29
N VAL A 47 2.74 5.17 -14.16
CA VAL A 47 1.89 5.78 -13.13
C VAL A 47 0.51 6.10 -13.70
N PHE A 48 -0.51 5.62 -13.00
CA PHE A 48 -1.92 5.84 -13.31
C PHE A 48 -2.57 6.61 -12.17
N THR A 49 -3.57 7.42 -12.49
CA THR A 49 -4.39 8.14 -11.51
C THR A 49 -5.85 7.73 -11.65
N THR A 50 -6.66 7.92 -10.61
CA THR A 50 -8.11 7.75 -10.67
C THR A 50 -8.79 8.60 -9.60
N ALA A 51 -10.13 8.67 -9.65
CA ALA A 51 -10.95 9.44 -8.71
C ALA A 51 -10.50 10.91 -8.64
N ALA A 52 -10.15 11.41 -7.44
CA ALA A 52 -9.81 12.81 -7.23
C ALA A 52 -8.36 13.17 -7.61
N VAL A 53 -7.52 12.19 -7.96
CA VAL A 53 -6.11 12.42 -8.28
C VAL A 53 -5.93 12.64 -9.77
N SER A 54 -5.15 13.66 -10.12
CA SER A 54 -4.69 13.90 -11.48
C SER A 54 -3.31 14.54 -11.44
N TYR A 55 -2.52 14.29 -12.50
CA TYR A 55 -1.23 14.91 -12.73
C TYR A 55 -1.02 15.01 -14.24
N PRO A 56 -0.46 16.12 -14.77
CA PRO A 56 -0.26 16.28 -16.21
C PRO A 56 0.42 15.06 -16.85
N GLU A 57 -0.05 14.69 -18.04
CA GLU A 57 0.56 13.65 -18.88
C GLU A 57 0.46 12.21 -18.34
N LEU A 58 -0.08 12.00 -17.12
CA LEU A 58 -0.36 10.66 -16.60
C LEU A 58 -1.71 10.15 -17.09
N LYS A 59 -1.79 8.85 -17.35
CA LYS A 59 -3.05 8.20 -17.73
C LYS A 59 -4.03 8.20 -16.55
N HIS A 60 -5.19 8.80 -16.75
CA HIS A 60 -6.28 8.82 -15.76
C HIS A 60 -7.30 7.72 -16.07
N ILE A 61 -7.60 6.89 -15.07
CA ILE A 61 -8.65 5.87 -15.12
C ILE A 61 -9.96 6.51 -14.68
N GLY A 62 -10.94 6.50 -15.57
CA GLY A 62 -12.24 7.17 -15.41
C GLY A 62 -13.14 6.58 -14.31
N ALA A 63 -14.33 7.15 -14.21
CA ALA A 63 -15.31 6.81 -13.17
C ALA A 63 -15.84 5.36 -13.25
N ASP A 64 -15.80 4.77 -14.44
CA ASP A 64 -16.12 3.37 -14.72
C ASP A 64 -15.09 2.38 -14.15
N LYS A 65 -13.90 2.88 -13.79
CA LYS A 65 -12.80 2.10 -13.21
C LYS A 65 -12.38 0.93 -14.08
N ASP A 66 -12.36 1.14 -15.40
CA ASP A 66 -11.73 0.18 -16.29
C ASP A 66 -10.21 0.14 -16.04
N PHE A 67 -9.79 -0.86 -15.27
CA PHE A 67 -8.39 -1.09 -14.93
C PHE A 67 -7.62 -1.91 -15.99
N THR A 68 -8.23 -2.19 -17.14
CA THR A 68 -7.57 -2.90 -18.26
C THR A 68 -6.19 -2.32 -18.59
N PRO A 69 -6.02 -0.98 -18.73
CA PRO A 69 -4.70 -0.41 -18.98
C PRO A 69 -3.64 -0.66 -17.90
N VAL A 70 -4.07 -0.75 -16.63
CA VAL A 70 -3.16 -1.01 -15.50
C VAL A 70 -2.70 -2.47 -15.55
N ILE A 71 -3.63 -3.38 -15.86
CA ILE A 71 -3.35 -4.82 -15.97
C ILE A 71 -2.43 -5.10 -17.16
N GLU A 72 -2.71 -4.52 -18.33
CA GLU A 72 -1.86 -4.68 -19.52
C GLU A 72 -0.43 -4.18 -19.25
N LYS A 73 -0.28 -3.02 -18.59
CA LYS A 73 1.04 -2.52 -18.22
C LYS A 73 1.75 -3.42 -17.21
N ALA A 74 1.03 -4.04 -16.28
CA ALA A 74 1.61 -5.03 -15.37
C ALA A 74 2.12 -6.27 -16.10
N LEU A 75 1.39 -6.76 -17.10
CA LEU A 75 1.79 -7.90 -17.93
C LEU A 75 3.01 -7.56 -18.78
N GLU A 76 3.04 -6.36 -19.39
CA GLU A 76 4.19 -5.85 -20.16
C GLU A 76 5.46 -5.77 -19.31
N LEU A 77 5.35 -5.27 -18.08
CA LEU A 77 6.49 -5.11 -17.17
C LEU A 77 7.02 -6.44 -16.61
N GLY A 78 6.27 -7.53 -16.72
CA GLY A 78 6.70 -8.89 -16.37
C GLY A 78 6.92 -9.18 -14.88
N GLY A 79 6.96 -8.15 -14.02
CA GLY A 79 7.26 -8.31 -12.59
C GLY A 79 8.74 -8.61 -12.33
N TYR A 80 9.03 -9.13 -11.14
CA TYR A 80 10.39 -9.51 -10.79
C TYR A 80 10.75 -10.87 -11.41
N ALA A 81 11.93 -10.97 -12.02
CA ALA A 81 12.45 -12.22 -12.59
C ALA A 81 12.74 -13.29 -11.53
N GLU A 82 13.00 -12.86 -10.29
CA GLU A 82 13.29 -13.71 -9.15
C GLU A 82 12.53 -13.19 -7.93
N ASP A 83 12.29 -14.07 -6.96
CA ASP A 83 11.65 -13.69 -5.71
C ASP A 83 12.43 -12.57 -5.00
N LYS A 84 11.74 -11.46 -4.70
CA LYS A 84 12.30 -10.34 -3.96
C LYS A 84 11.77 -10.35 -2.53
N ALA A 85 12.68 -10.52 -1.57
CA ALA A 85 12.40 -10.30 -0.17
C ALA A 85 12.46 -8.80 0.14
N PHE A 86 11.35 -8.24 0.61
CA PHE A 86 11.28 -6.88 1.14
C PHE A 86 11.13 -6.92 2.66
N THR A 87 11.90 -6.07 3.34
CA THR A 87 11.82 -5.90 4.79
C THR A 87 11.32 -4.51 5.12
N GLY A 88 10.63 -4.39 6.25
CA GLY A 88 10.31 -3.09 6.84
C GLY A 88 11.56 -2.43 7.41
N ILE A 89 11.42 -1.17 7.84
CA ILE A 89 12.50 -0.37 8.45
C ILE A 89 13.12 -1.07 9.67
N ASN A 90 12.35 -1.93 10.34
CA ASN A 90 12.77 -2.74 11.49
C ASN A 90 13.38 -4.12 11.11
N GLY A 91 13.62 -4.39 9.83
CA GLY A 91 14.11 -5.68 9.33
C GLY A 91 13.07 -6.80 9.29
N GLY A 92 11.83 -6.56 9.74
CA GLY A 92 10.76 -7.56 9.74
C GLY A 92 10.11 -7.72 8.37
N SER A 93 9.56 -8.90 8.09
CA SER A 93 8.82 -9.21 6.86
C SER A 93 7.30 -9.15 7.00
N THR A 94 6.80 -8.97 8.23
CA THR A 94 5.36 -8.93 8.53
C THR A 94 5.02 -7.83 9.53
N VAL A 95 3.81 -7.28 9.41
CA VAL A 95 3.26 -6.29 10.34
C VAL A 95 1.85 -6.72 10.73
N THR A 96 1.61 -6.92 12.02
CA THR A 96 0.28 -7.25 12.54
C THR A 96 -0.59 -6.00 12.58
N THR A 97 -1.73 -6.05 11.90
CA THR A 97 -2.69 -4.94 11.82
C THR A 97 -4.12 -5.44 12.07
N GLY A 98 -5.09 -4.53 12.03
CA GLY A 98 -6.51 -4.88 12.15
C GLY A 98 -7.14 -4.59 13.51
N PHE A 99 -6.46 -3.86 14.38
CA PHE A 99 -6.98 -3.39 15.68
C PHE A 99 -7.90 -2.16 15.53
N ALA A 100 -8.86 -2.22 14.60
CA ALA A 100 -9.90 -1.20 14.47
C ALA A 100 -10.96 -1.35 15.59
N ARG A 101 -11.91 -0.40 15.67
CA ARG A 101 -12.91 -0.33 16.77
C ARG A 101 -13.56 -1.68 17.12
N GLY A 102 -13.99 -2.45 16.13
CA GLY A 102 -14.69 -3.72 16.37
C GLY A 102 -13.78 -4.81 16.97
N ALA A 103 -12.52 -4.88 16.51
CA ALA A 103 -11.55 -5.83 17.04
C ALA A 103 -11.17 -5.49 18.49
N VAL A 104 -10.95 -4.20 18.78
CA VAL A 104 -10.64 -3.72 20.13
C VAL A 104 -11.82 -3.93 21.07
N LEU A 105 -13.03 -3.53 20.67
CA LEU A 105 -14.24 -3.73 21.47
C LEU A 105 -14.54 -5.21 21.71
N GLY A 106 -14.23 -6.10 20.76
CA GLY A 106 -14.39 -7.54 20.91
C GLY A 106 -13.49 -8.17 21.99
N VAL A 107 -12.49 -7.45 22.49
CA VAL A 107 -11.63 -7.88 23.60
C VAL A 107 -11.57 -6.83 24.72
N ALA A 108 -12.59 -5.96 24.81
CA ALA A 108 -12.61 -4.82 25.74
C ALA A 108 -12.34 -5.24 27.19
N ASP A 109 -12.99 -6.31 27.67
CA ASP A 109 -12.83 -6.81 29.04
C ASP A 109 -11.37 -7.14 29.37
N LYS A 110 -10.63 -7.73 28.42
CA LYS A 110 -9.22 -8.07 28.59
C LYS A 110 -8.33 -6.82 28.65
N VAL A 111 -8.66 -5.81 27.83
CA VAL A 111 -7.94 -4.53 27.84
C VAL A 111 -8.17 -3.83 29.17
N VAL A 112 -9.43 -3.74 29.63
CA VAL A 112 -9.81 -3.13 30.91
C VAL A 112 -9.14 -3.85 32.09
N GLU A 113 -9.18 -5.18 32.10
CA GLU A 113 -8.52 -5.98 33.13
C GLU A 113 -7.00 -5.69 33.17
N ALA A 114 -6.34 -5.64 32.02
CA ALA A 114 -4.90 -5.37 31.95
C ALA A 114 -4.54 -3.94 32.40
N VAL A 115 -5.42 -2.96 32.17
CA VAL A 115 -5.26 -1.60 32.70
C VAL A 115 -5.46 -1.57 34.21
N ASN A 116 -6.55 -2.16 34.71
CA ASN A 116 -6.87 -2.19 36.15
C ASN A 116 -5.82 -2.96 36.96
N SER A 117 -5.23 -4.01 36.38
CA SER A 117 -4.14 -4.76 37.00
C SER A 117 -2.77 -4.08 36.86
N GLY A 118 -2.69 -2.89 36.24
CA GLY A 118 -1.44 -2.15 36.02
C GLY A 118 -0.48 -2.77 34.99
N ARG A 119 -0.88 -3.81 34.25
CA ARG A 119 -0.07 -4.43 33.19
C ARG A 119 0.06 -3.51 31.97
N ILE A 120 -0.98 -2.71 31.71
CA ILE A 120 -0.95 -1.61 30.76
C ILE A 120 -1.07 -0.32 31.57
N ARG A 121 -0.06 0.56 31.47
CA ARG A 121 -0.03 1.84 32.20
C ARG A 121 -0.33 3.04 31.31
N HIS A 122 0.03 2.97 30.04
CA HIS A 122 -0.13 4.05 29.06
C HIS A 122 -0.43 3.50 27.67
N PHE A 123 -1.20 4.25 26.88
CA PHE A 123 -1.32 4.11 25.42
C PHE A 123 -0.71 5.37 24.79
N PHE A 124 0.00 5.22 23.67
CA PHE A 124 0.66 6.31 22.93
C PHE A 124 0.10 6.41 21.51
#